data_AF-A0A815PPM9-F1
#
_entry.id   AF-A0A815PPM9-F1
#
_cell.length_a   1.000
_cell.length_b   1.000
_cell.length_c   1.000
_cell.angle_alpha   90.00
_cell.angle_beta   90.00
_cell.angle_gamma   90.00
#
_symmetry.space_group_name_H-M   'P 1'
#
loop_
_entity.id
_entity.type
_entity.pdbx_description
1 polymer ?
#
loop_
_entity_poly.entity_id
_entity_poly.type
_entity_poly.pdbx_seq_one_letter_code
_entity_poly.pdbx_strand_id
1 'polypeptide(L)'
;MLYVADFGNHRIQRFHPIGNVTGETVACNGAQGISLYQLSNPTSLAIDVNAQKLFVAEAGTFRVASWNLKNYTEGGTCIIGCSESEIGIFSYGLTFHSHGSLFLVHGNENRIRKFNPPPT
;
A
#
# COMPACT_ATOMS: atom_id res chain seq x y z
N MET A 1 -2.96 -3.97 -15.99
CA MET A 1 -3.56 -2.90 -15.18
C MET A 1 -2.45 -2.01 -14.67
N LEU A 2 -2.65 -0.70 -14.69
CA LEU A 2 -1.72 0.26 -14.09
C LEU A 2 -2.32 0.75 -12.77
N TYR A 3 -1.53 0.72 -11.70
CA TYR A 3 -1.91 1.26 -10.40
C TYR A 3 -1.05 2.49 -10.11
N VAL A 4 -1.68 3.56 -9.63
CA VAL A 4 -1.04 4.84 -9.38
C VAL A 4 -1.31 5.25 -7.94
N ALA A 5 -0.24 5.49 -7.18
CA ALA A 5 -0.33 6.17 -5.89
C ALA A 5 -0.53 7.67 -6.14
N ASP A 6 -1.76 8.13 -5.95
CA ASP A 6 -2.15 9.52 -6.15
C ASP A 6 -1.89 10.28 -4.84
N PHE A 7 -0.61 10.54 -4.57
CA PHE A 7 -0.05 10.96 -3.27
C PHE A 7 -0.86 12.06 -2.58
N GLY A 8 -1.04 13.20 -3.24
CA GLY A 8 -1.71 14.38 -2.68
C GLY A 8 -3.23 14.25 -2.58
N ASN A 9 -3.81 13.27 -3.29
CA ASN A 9 -5.23 12.96 -3.22
C ASN A 9 -5.53 11.77 -2.29
N HIS A 10 -4.50 11.22 -1.63
CA HIS A 10 -4.60 10.18 -0.61
C HIS A 10 -5.39 8.95 -1.08
N ARG A 11 -5.18 8.51 -2.32
CA ARG A 11 -5.90 7.37 -2.91
C ARG A 11 -5.02 6.56 -3.85
N ILE A 12 -5.46 5.34 -4.15
CA ILE A 12 -4.88 4.55 -5.25
C ILE A 12 -5.86 4.50 -6.41
N GLN A 13 -5.36 4.82 -7.60
CA GLN A 13 -6.11 4.75 -8.85
C GLN A 13 -5.69 3.53 -9.66
N ARG A 14 -6.66 2.84 -10.27
CA ARG A 14 -6.45 1.76 -11.24
C ARG A 14 -6.89 2.21 -12.63
N PHE A 15 -6.02 1.99 -13.61
CA PHE A 15 -6.26 2.30 -15.01
C PHE A 15 -6.17 1.05 -15.88
N HIS A 16 -7.07 0.96 -16.86
CA HIS A 16 -6.98 -0.06 -17.90
C HIS A 16 -5.82 0.31 -18.84
N PRO A 17 -4.91 -0.62 -19.17
CA PRO A 17 -3.73 -0.30 -19.98
C PRO A 17 -4.06 0.10 -21.42
N ILE A 18 -5.28 -0.19 -21.89
CA ILE A 18 -5.74 0.08 -23.25
C ILE A 18 -7.18 0.59 -23.19
N GLY A 19 -7.48 1.66 -23.91
CA GLY A 19 -8.86 2.07 -24.27
C GLY A 19 -9.66 2.81 -23.19
N ASN A 20 -9.21 2.85 -21.94
CA ASN A 20 -9.87 3.63 -20.88
C ASN A 20 -8.85 4.48 -20.12
N VAL A 21 -8.99 5.81 -20.22
CA VAL A 21 -8.15 6.80 -19.54
C VAL A 21 -8.72 7.25 -18.19
N THR A 22 -9.92 6.80 -17.84
CA THR A 22 -10.56 7.11 -16.56
C THR A 22 -10.06 6.15 -15.49
N GLY A 23 -9.50 6.71 -14.42
CA GLY A 23 -9.02 5.92 -13.28
C GLY A 23 -10.14 5.61 -12.29
N GLU A 24 -10.16 4.37 -11.82
CA GLU A 24 -11.05 3.92 -10.74
C GLU A 24 -10.31 4.02 -9.39
N THR A 25 -10.95 4.59 -8.37
CA THR A 25 -10.41 4.56 -7.01
C THR A 25 -10.58 3.15 -6.43
N VAL A 26 -9.46 2.49 -6.13
CA VAL A 26 -9.42 1.09 -5.63
C VAL A 26 -8.81 0.98 -4.25
N ALA A 27 -8.54 2.09 -3.58
CA ALA A 27 -8.20 2.15 -2.16
C ALA A 27 -8.43 3.57 -1.66
N CYS A 28 -8.94 3.69 -0.43
CA CYS A 28 -9.43 4.91 0.23
C CYS A 28 -10.85 5.34 -0.19
N ASN A 29 -11.54 6.07 0.69
CA ASN A 29 -12.84 6.72 0.47
C ASN A 29 -12.72 8.22 0.11
N GLY A 30 -11.51 8.70 -0.21
CA GLY A 30 -11.24 10.10 -0.55
C GLY A 30 -10.87 10.99 0.63
N ALA A 31 -10.73 10.45 1.85
CA ALA A 31 -10.29 11.19 3.02
C ALA A 31 -8.90 10.75 3.50
N GLN A 32 -8.10 11.71 3.95
CA GLN A 32 -6.83 11.44 4.61
C GLN A 32 -7.05 10.84 6.00
N GLY A 33 -6.27 9.83 6.39
CA GLY A 33 -6.29 9.33 7.77
C GLY A 33 -5.69 7.95 7.95
N ILE A 34 -5.90 7.37 9.13
CA ILE A 34 -5.35 6.06 9.54
C ILE A 34 -6.38 4.93 9.58
N SER A 35 -7.66 5.23 9.37
CA SER A 35 -8.72 4.21 9.43
C SER A 35 -8.60 3.21 8.28
N LEU A 36 -9.34 2.10 8.38
CA LEU A 36 -9.36 1.05 7.36
C LEU A 36 -9.78 1.58 5.98
N TYR A 37 -10.52 2.69 5.91
CA TYR A 37 -11.01 3.25 4.65
C TYR A 37 -10.21 4.47 4.18
N GLN A 38 -9.09 4.76 4.82
CA GLN A 38 -8.30 5.96 4.55
C GLN A 38 -6.85 5.61 4.22
N LEU A 39 -6.22 6.55 3.53
CA LEU A 39 -4.79 6.53 3.23
C LEU A 39 -4.22 7.89 3.62
N SER A 40 -2.91 7.96 3.83
CA SER A 40 -2.21 9.22 4.06
C SER A 40 -0.94 9.29 3.23
N ASN A 41 -0.99 10.08 2.15
CA ASN A 41 0.14 10.32 1.25
C ASN A 41 0.80 9.01 0.75
N PRO A 42 0.07 8.16 0.00
CA PRO A 42 0.62 6.91 -0.50
C PRO A 42 1.79 7.17 -1.46
N THR A 43 2.89 6.45 -1.30
CA THR A 43 4.13 6.67 -2.09
C THR A 43 4.53 5.49 -2.95
N SER A 44 4.44 4.27 -2.43
CA SER A 44 4.89 3.06 -3.11
C SER A 44 3.84 1.97 -3.05
N LEU A 45 3.77 1.19 -4.13
CA LEU A 45 2.83 0.09 -4.30
C LEU A 45 3.57 -1.22 -4.55
N ALA A 46 3.02 -2.31 -4.02
CA ALA A 46 3.45 -3.66 -4.36
C ALA A 46 2.23 -4.58 -4.46
N ILE A 47 2.21 -5.51 -5.41
CA ILE A 47 1.06 -6.38 -5.66
C ILE A 47 1.46 -7.84 -5.46
N ASP A 48 0.70 -8.54 -4.63
CA ASP A 48 0.70 -10.00 -4.57
C ASP A 48 -0.55 -10.53 -5.30
N VAL A 49 -0.34 -11.02 -6.52
CA VAL A 49 -1.42 -11.53 -7.37
C VAL A 49 -1.96 -12.86 -6.84
N ASN A 50 -1.15 -13.67 -6.17
CA ASN A 50 -1.60 -14.95 -5.64
C ASN A 50 -2.51 -14.73 -4.43
N ALA A 51 -2.12 -13.85 -3.52
CA ALA A 51 -2.91 -13.48 -2.36
C ALA A 51 -4.04 -12.47 -2.67
N GLN A 52 -4.08 -11.94 -3.89
CA GLN A 52 -5.01 -10.88 -4.31
C GLN A 52 -4.92 -9.62 -3.43
N LYS A 53 -3.70 -9.20 -3.07
CA LYS A 53 -3.45 -8.04 -2.21
C LYS A 53 -2.62 -6.96 -2.89
N LEU A 54 -3.01 -5.71 -2.68
CA LEU A 54 -2.24 -4.50 -2.97
C LEU A 54 -1.68 -3.96 -1.66
N PHE A 55 -0.37 -3.78 -1.58
CA PHE A 55 0.30 -3.18 -0.44
C PHE A 55 0.70 -1.76 -0.78
N VAL A 56 0.47 -0.85 0.16
CA VAL A 56 0.64 0.59 0.01
C VAL A 56 1.50 1.10 1.15
N ALA A 57 2.62 1.74 0.82
CA ALA A 57 3.39 2.53 1.77
C ALA A 57 2.75 3.91 1.92
N GLU A 58 2.57 4.34 3.17
CA GLU A 58 1.98 5.62 3.52
C GLU A 58 3.03 6.55 4.14
N ALA A 59 3.39 7.62 3.45
CA ALA A 59 4.37 8.58 3.97
C ALA A 59 3.79 9.47 5.07
N GLY A 60 2.47 9.72 5.06
CA GLY A 60 1.84 10.59 6.04
C GLY A 60 1.57 9.92 7.38
N THR A 61 1.61 8.58 7.45
CA THR A 61 1.35 7.80 8.67
C THR A 61 2.48 6.84 9.03
N PHE A 62 3.49 6.68 8.16
CA PHE A 62 4.63 5.79 8.35
C PHE A 62 4.24 4.31 8.45
N ARG A 63 3.21 3.91 7.71
CA ARG A 63 2.65 2.56 7.74
C ARG A 63 2.75 1.88 6.39
N VAL A 64 2.59 0.57 6.41
CA VAL A 64 2.22 -0.21 5.23
C VAL A 64 0.86 -0.81 5.49
N ALA A 65 -0.08 -0.57 4.58
CA ALA A 65 -1.42 -1.15 4.62
C ALA A 65 -1.69 -1.96 3.36
N SER A 66 -2.56 -2.98 3.46
CA SER A 66 -2.94 -3.84 2.35
C SER A 66 -4.42 -3.73 2.03
N TRP A 67 -4.78 -3.73 0.74
CA TRP A 67 -6.15 -3.78 0.23
C TRP A 67 -6.36 -5.04 -0.61
N ASN A 68 -7.60 -5.54 -0.61
CA ASN A 68 -8.00 -6.61 -1.51
C ASN A 68 -8.10 -6.06 -2.95
N LEU A 69 -7.49 -6.75 -3.93
CA LEU A 69 -7.49 -6.32 -5.34
C LEU A 69 -8.86 -6.43 -6.02
N LYS A 70 -9.71 -7.35 -5.54
CA LYS A 70 -11.05 -7.61 -6.07
C LYS A 70 -12.15 -6.94 -5.25
N ASN A 71 -12.02 -6.97 -3.92
CA ASN A 71 -12.99 -6.44 -2.97
C ASN A 71 -12.43 -5.25 -2.18
N TYR A 72 -11.91 -4.24 -2.87
CA TYR A 72 -11.26 -3.10 -2.21
C TYR A 72 -12.20 -2.26 -1.34
N THR A 73 -13.52 -2.42 -1.48
CA THR A 73 -14.56 -1.75 -0.69
C THR A 73 -14.64 -2.24 0.76
N GLU A 74 -14.03 -3.38 1.10
CA GLU A 74 -13.95 -3.89 2.48
C GLU A 74 -12.98 -3.08 3.36
N GLY A 75 -12.26 -2.13 2.78
CA GLY A 75 -11.21 -1.38 3.45
C GLY A 75 -9.86 -2.10 3.41
N GLY A 76 -8.85 -1.40 3.89
CA GLY A 76 -7.50 -1.88 4.03
C GLY A 76 -7.26 -2.51 5.40
N THR A 77 -6.13 -3.18 5.52
CA THR A 77 -5.62 -3.73 6.77
C THR A 77 -4.24 -3.16 7.00
N CYS A 78 -3.97 -2.64 8.20
CA CYS A 78 -2.61 -2.23 8.53
C CYS A 78 -1.73 -3.48 8.69
N ILE A 79 -0.59 -3.52 8.00
CA ILE A 79 0.37 -4.64 8.01
C ILE A 79 1.63 -4.29 8.80
N ILE A 80 2.08 -3.03 8.74
CA ILE A 80 3.27 -2.55 9.44
C ILE A 80 3.01 -1.14 9.96
N GLY A 81 3.47 -0.83 11.18
CA GLY A 81 3.33 0.51 11.77
C GLY A 81 1.97 0.71 12.44
N CYS A 82 1.37 -0.36 12.95
CA CYS A 82 -0.02 -0.36 13.40
C CYS A 82 -0.20 -0.01 14.89
N SER A 83 0.90 0.10 15.61
CA SER A 83 0.95 0.55 17.00
C SER A 83 1.98 1.66 17.15
N GLU A 84 1.84 2.48 18.20
CA GLU A 84 2.75 3.60 18.45
C GLU A 84 4.23 3.18 18.61
N SER A 85 4.50 1.92 18.97
CA SER A 85 5.84 1.36 19.05
C SER A 85 6.48 1.03 17.70
N GLU A 86 5.70 0.99 16.62
CA GLU A 86 6.17 0.68 15.26
C GLU A 86 6.16 1.90 14.33
N ILE A 87 5.72 3.06 14.84
CA ILE A 87 5.73 4.34 14.12
C ILE A 87 7.20 4.74 13.91
N GLY A 88 7.63 4.80 12.66
CA GLY A 88 9.01 5.17 12.32
C GLY A 88 9.53 4.62 10.99
N ILE A 89 8.69 3.96 10.19
CA ILE A 89 9.10 3.42 8.90
C ILE A 89 8.77 4.43 7.80
N PHE A 90 9.72 5.30 7.50
CA PHE A 90 9.77 5.99 6.21
C PHE A 90 10.11 4.95 5.14
N SER A 91 9.09 4.35 4.53
CA SER A 91 9.28 3.46 3.39
C SER A 91 9.37 4.28 2.12
N TYR A 92 10.56 4.34 1.51
CA TYR A 92 10.73 4.99 0.20
C TYR A 92 10.34 4.06 -0.96
N GLY A 93 10.30 2.75 -0.74
CA GLY A 93 9.95 1.77 -1.76
C GLY A 93 9.54 0.43 -1.16
N LEU A 94 8.61 -0.23 -1.84
CA LEU A 94 8.11 -1.57 -1.57
C LEU A 94 8.31 -2.45 -2.80
N THR A 95 8.76 -3.69 -2.62
CA THR A 95 8.77 -4.70 -3.69
C THR A 95 8.53 -6.10 -3.16
N PHE A 96 7.98 -6.98 -3.99
CA PHE A 96 7.83 -8.40 -3.67
C PHE A 96 8.97 -9.23 -4.26
N HIS A 97 9.38 -10.25 -3.51
CA HIS A 97 10.07 -11.41 -4.08
C HIS A 97 9.03 -12.44 -4.53
N SER A 98 9.38 -13.27 -5.51
CA SER A 98 8.54 -14.32 -6.13
C SER A 98 7.93 -15.35 -5.17
N HIS A 99 8.31 -15.33 -3.89
CA HIS A 99 7.81 -16.21 -2.82
C HIS A 99 6.92 -15.48 -1.79
N GLY A 100 6.42 -14.27 -2.11
CA GLY A 100 5.44 -13.55 -1.26
C GLY A 100 6.03 -12.72 -0.12
N SER A 101 7.36 -12.64 -0.01
CA SER A 101 8.00 -11.75 0.96
C SER A 101 7.99 -10.31 0.47
N LEU A 102 7.55 -9.38 1.33
CA LEU A 102 7.58 -7.95 1.08
C LEU A 102 8.90 -7.38 1.56
N PHE A 103 9.63 -6.71 0.68
CA PHE A 103 10.82 -5.96 1.01
C PHE A 103 10.48 -4.48 1.07
N LEU A 104 10.91 -3.82 2.14
CA LEU A 104 10.78 -2.38 2.30
C LEU A 104 12.16 -1.76 2.45
N VAL A 105 12.37 -0.61 1.81
CA VAL A 105 13.56 0.22 2.01
C VAL A 105 13.26 1.23 3.11
N HIS A 106 13.95 1.09 4.25
CA HIS A 106 13.82 2.00 5.37
C HIS A 106 14.73 3.21 5.18
N GLY A 107 14.12 4.38 5.05
CA GLY A 107 14.79 5.61 4.69
C GLY A 107 15.81 6.14 5.69
N ASN A 108 15.60 5.87 6.98
CA ASN A 108 16.40 6.47 8.04
C ASN A 108 17.52 5.54 8.55
N GLU A 109 17.41 4.23 8.31
CA GLU A 109 18.40 3.24 8.76
C GLU A 109 19.35 2.75 7.65
N ASN A 110 19.19 3.22 6.40
CA ASN A 110 19.97 2.74 5.25
C ASN A 110 19.95 1.20 5.13
N ARG A 111 18.80 0.59 5.41
CA ARG A 111 18.63 -0.88 5.45
C ARG A 111 17.40 -1.32 4.68
N ILE A 112 17.51 -2.52 4.10
CA ILE A 112 16.37 -3.25 3.53
C ILE A 112 15.86 -4.21 4.60
N ARG A 113 14.56 -4.19 4.87
CA ARG A 113 13.91 -5.15 5.77
C ARG A 113 12.99 -6.08 4.97
N LYS A 114 13.06 -7.38 5.28
CA LYS A 114 12.17 -8.41 4.74
C LYS A 114 11.04 -8.67 5.75
N PHE A 115 9.80 -8.57 5.30
CA PHE A 115 8.62 -8.95 6.07
C PHE A 115 7.93 -10.12 5.38
N ASN A 116 7.49 -11.09 6.18
CA ASN A 116 6.57 -12.13 5.74
C ASN A 116 5.17 -11.69 6.18
N PRO A 117 4.32 -11.19 5.27
CA PRO A 117 2.94 -10.89 5.62
C PRO A 117 2.26 -12.17 6.14
N PRO A 118 1.20 -12.03 6.98
CA PRO A 118 0.51 -13.18 7.56
C PRO A 118 0.11 -14.20 6.48
N PRO A 119 0.31 -15.52 6.72
CA PRO A 119 -0.21 -16.54 5.84
C PRO A 119 -1.74 -16.44 5.77
N THR A 120 -2.28 -16.85 4.61
CA THR A 120 -3.72 -16.90 4.31
C THR A 120 -4.50 -17.77 5.28
#